data_AF-A0A9P0M782-F1
#
_entry.id   AF-A0A9P0M782-F1
#
_cell.length_a   1.000
_cell.length_b   1.000
_cell.length_c   1.000
_cell.angle_alpha   90.00
_cell.angle_beta   90.00
_cell.angle_gamma   90.00
#
_symmetry.space_group_name_H-M   'P 1'
#
loop_
_entity.id
_entity.type
_entity.pdbx_description
1 polymer ?
#
loop_
_entity_poly.entity_id
_entity_poly.type
_entity_poly.pdbx_seq_one_letter_code
_entity_poly.pdbx_strand_id
1 'polypeptide(L)'
;MVLSMDRWVDKVAIVTGASSGIGKAIAERLVEQGMKSISPGLVDTEIVAGLDLSITTGGPPSLKSEDIADAIEYALSTPPHVQVHEIMIWPTGALSS
;
A
#
# COMPACT_ATOMS: atom_id res chain seq x y z
N MET A 1 -11.52 -2.23 -27.82
CA MET A 1 -11.01 -0.89 -27.46
C MET A 1 -9.97 -1.10 -26.36
N VAL A 2 -8.68 -1.04 -26.71
CA VAL A 2 -7.59 -1.11 -25.73
C VAL A 2 -7.31 0.33 -25.33
N LEU A 3 -7.62 0.69 -24.09
CA LEU A 3 -7.16 1.95 -23.53
C LEU A 3 -5.63 1.86 -23.48
N SER A 4 -4.92 2.75 -24.17
CA SER A 4 -3.47 2.86 -24.02
C SER A 4 -3.18 3.05 -22.53
N MET A 5 -2.49 2.06 -21.94
CA MET A 5 -2.12 2.06 -20.52
C MET A 5 -0.84 2.86 -20.26
N ASP A 6 -0.29 3.49 -21.30
CA ASP A 6 0.89 4.35 -21.24
C ASP A 6 0.71 5.50 -20.23
N ARG A 7 -0.52 5.96 -20.00
CA ARG A 7 -0.81 7.03 -19.02
C ARG A 7 -0.52 6.63 -17.57
N TRP A 8 -0.46 5.33 -17.29
CA TRP A 8 -0.36 4.78 -15.94
C TRP A 8 1.03 4.30 -15.58
N VAL A 9 1.92 4.18 -16.56
CA VAL A 9 3.33 3.80 -16.32
C VAL A 9 3.95 4.78 -15.33
N ASP A 10 4.67 4.23 -14.35
CA ASP A 10 5.33 4.95 -13.25
C ASP A 10 4.42 5.76 -12.31
N LYS A 11 3.10 5.65 -12.48
CA LYS A 11 2.14 6.20 -11.51
C LYS A 11 2.07 5.32 -10.28
N VAL A 12 1.87 5.97 -9.14
CA VAL A 12 1.69 5.29 -7.85
C VAL A 12 0.20 5.07 -7.60
N ALA A 13 -0.16 3.86 -7.17
CA ALA A 13 -1.46 3.51 -6.65
C ALA A 13 -1.33 3.08 -5.19
N ILE A 14 -2.23 3.57 -4.34
CA ILE A 14 -2.35 3.09 -2.95
C ILE A 14 -3.52 2.10 -2.91
N VAL A 15 -3.27 0.89 -2.43
CA VAL A 15 -4.27 -0.17 -2.35
C VAL A 15 -4.45 -0.62 -0.90
N THR A 16 -5.58 -0.28 -0.29
CA THR A 16 -5.94 -0.75 1.05
C THR A 16 -6.44 -2.20 0.99
N GLY A 17 -6.12 -3.00 2.01
CA GLY A 17 -6.49 -4.42 2.03
C GLY A 17 -5.77 -5.27 0.98
N ALA A 18 -4.62 -4.81 0.48
CA ALA A 18 -3.83 -5.48 -0.56
C ALA A 18 -3.25 -6.85 -0.16
N SER A 19 -3.31 -7.22 1.12
CA SER A 19 -2.79 -8.50 1.62
C SER A 19 -3.61 -9.71 1.19
N SER A 20 -4.89 -9.54 0.84
CA SER A 20 -5.77 -10.66 0.48
C SER A 20 -6.97 -10.23 -0.38
N GLY A 21 -7.69 -11.23 -0.90
CA GLY A 21 -8.97 -11.05 -1.57
C GLY A 21 -8.91 -10.06 -2.75
N ILE A 22 -9.89 -9.16 -2.79
CA ILE A 22 -10.07 -8.19 -3.89
C ILE A 22 -8.90 -7.19 -3.94
N GLY A 23 -8.43 -6.71 -2.79
CA GLY A 23 -7.32 -5.74 -2.74
C GLY A 23 -6.05 -6.34 -3.35
N LYS A 24 -5.73 -7.59 -3.00
CA LYS A 24 -4.58 -8.30 -3.58
C LYS A 24 -4.68 -8.42 -5.10
N ALA A 25 -5.81 -8.89 -5.61
CA ALA A 25 -6.02 -9.04 -7.05
C ALA A 25 -5.93 -7.69 -7.80
N ILE A 26 -6.38 -6.60 -7.17
CA ILE A 26 -6.22 -5.25 -7.72
C ILE A 26 -4.76 -4.83 -7.74
N ALA A 27 -4.03 -4.98 -6.64
CA ALA A 27 -2.61 -4.62 -6.54
C ALA A 27 -1.78 -5.34 -7.60
N GLU A 28 -1.94 -6.68 -7.71
CA GLU A 28 -1.27 -7.51 -8.72
C GLU A 28 -1.56 -6.99 -10.13
N ARG A 29 -2.83 -6.72 -10.45
CA ARG A 29 -3.25 -6.26 -11.77
C ARG A 29 -2.71 -4.88 -12.12
N LEU A 30 -2.56 -3.97 -11.15
CA LEU A 30 -1.98 -2.63 -11.37
C LEU A 30 -0.48 -2.72 -11.65
N VAL A 31 0.22 -3.56 -10.89
CA VAL A 31 1.66 -3.84 -11.10
C VAL A 31 1.90 -4.42 -12.50
N GLU A 32 1.09 -5.37 -12.94
CA GLU A 32 1.14 -5.93 -14.31
C GLU A 32 0.96 -4.87 -15.41
N GLN A 33 0.35 -3.73 -15.11
CA GLN A 33 0.18 -2.62 -16.05
C GLN A 33 1.25 -1.54 -15.91
N GLY A 34 2.33 -1.80 -15.16
CA GLY A 34 3.47 -0.89 -15.02
C GLY A 34 3.25 0.23 -13.99
N MET A 35 2.22 0.11 -13.14
CA MET A 35 2.06 1.01 -11.99
C MET A 35 2.93 0.53 -10.82
N LYS A 36 3.24 1.47 -9.93
CA LYS A 36 3.87 1.19 -8.63
C LYS A 36 2.77 1.05 -7.59
N SER A 37 2.68 -0.08 -6.90
CA SER A 37 1.67 -0.29 -5.85
C SER A 37 2.24 -0.01 -4.46
N ILE A 38 1.53 0.75 -3.64
CA ILE A 38 1.80 0.93 -2.21
C ILE A 38 0.66 0.26 -1.45
N SER A 39 1.01 -0.78 -0.70
CA SER A 39 0.11 -1.73 -0.08
C SER A 39 0.29 -1.67 1.44
N PRO A 40 -0.32 -0.69 2.13
CA PRO A 40 -0.16 -0.53 3.57
C PRO A 40 -0.96 -1.57 4.38
N GLY A 41 -0.40 -1.93 5.53
CA GLY A 41 -1.10 -2.58 6.63
C GLY A 41 -2.02 -1.60 7.37
N LEU A 42 -2.23 -1.80 8.67
CA LEU A 42 -3.06 -0.90 9.46
C LEU A 42 -2.39 0.48 9.58
N VAL A 43 -3.11 1.54 9.19
CA VAL A 43 -2.68 2.94 9.30
C VAL A 43 -3.70 3.71 10.12
N ASP A 44 -3.22 4.47 11.11
CA ASP A 44 -4.01 5.34 11.97
C ASP A 44 -4.55 6.54 11.15
N THR A 45 -5.77 6.36 10.64
CA THR A 45 -6.47 7.30 9.76
C THR A 45 -7.97 7.21 10.01
N GLU A 46 -8.74 8.11 9.42
CA GLU A 46 -10.19 8.12 9.50
C GLU A 46 -10.84 6.89 8.85
N ILE A 47 -10.12 6.15 8.00
CA ILE A 47 -10.58 4.88 7.41
C ILE A 47 -10.97 3.87 8.50
N VAL A 48 -10.25 3.91 9.62
CA VAL A 48 -10.48 3.03 10.76
C VAL A 48 -11.21 3.71 11.92
N ALA A 49 -11.53 5.00 11.78
CA ALA A 49 -12.28 5.73 12.80
C ALA A 49 -13.69 5.15 12.93
N GLY A 50 -14.01 4.64 14.13
CA GLY A 50 -15.29 4.00 14.43
C GLY A 50 -15.34 2.50 14.17
N LEU A 51 -14.25 1.90 13.68
CA LEU A 51 -14.07 0.44 13.76
C LEU A 51 -13.57 0.09 15.16
N ASP A 52 -14.28 -0.79 15.86
CA ASP A 52 -13.74 -1.40 17.07
C ASP A 52 -12.69 -2.44 16.68
N LEU A 53 -11.46 -1.97 16.56
CA LEU A 53 -10.29 -2.79 16.29
C LEU A 53 -9.61 -3.25 17.58
N SER A 54 -10.22 -3.04 18.76
CA SER A 54 -9.60 -3.39 20.03
C SER A 54 -9.63 -4.91 20.27
N ILE A 55 -8.59 -5.59 19.79
CA ILE A 55 -8.33 -7.01 20.05
C ILE A 55 -7.36 -7.19 21.24
N THR A 56 -6.70 -6.12 21.68
CA THR A 56 -5.68 -6.08 22.74
C THR A 56 -5.77 -4.77 23.53
N THR A 57 -5.18 -4.74 24.74
CA THR A 57 -5.05 -3.52 25.55
C THR A 57 -4.12 -2.53 24.83
N GLY A 58 -4.70 -1.49 24.23
CA GLY A 58 -3.96 -0.49 23.44
C GLY A 58 -4.19 -0.55 21.93
N GLY A 59 -4.99 -1.50 21.45
CA GLY A 59 -5.26 -1.70 20.03
C GLY A 59 -4.11 -2.39 19.27
N PRO A 60 -4.36 -2.84 18.03
CA PRO A 60 -3.33 -3.41 17.17
C PRO A 60 -2.28 -2.35 16.80
N PRO A 61 -1.00 -2.74 16.62
CA PRO A 61 0.02 -1.84 16.09
C PRO A 61 -0.44 -1.21 14.78
N SER A 62 -0.27 0.11 14.64
CA SER A 62 -0.64 0.88 13.46
C SER A 62 0.53 1.74 12.98
N LEU A 63 0.55 1.98 11.67
CA LEU A 63 1.38 2.99 11.00
C LEU A 63 0.73 4.36 11.12
N LYS A 64 1.46 5.41 10.79
CA LYS A 64 0.94 6.77 10.59
C LYS A 64 0.82 7.11 9.11
N SER A 65 0.05 8.15 8.79
CA SER A 65 -0.04 8.68 7.43
C SER A 65 1.31 9.07 6.85
N GLU A 66 2.20 9.60 7.69
CA GLU A 66 3.55 10.02 7.27
C GLU A 66 4.40 8.84 6.79
N ASP A 67 4.25 7.66 7.39
CA ASP A 67 4.98 6.45 6.96
C ASP A 67 4.61 6.06 5.51
N ILE A 68 3.36 6.33 5.10
CA ILE A 68 2.89 6.05 3.74
C ILE A 68 3.38 7.13 2.76
N ALA A 69 3.43 8.39 3.20
CA ALA A 69 4.00 9.47 2.41
C ALA A 69 5.48 9.22 2.10
N ASP A 70 6.26 8.82 3.10
CA ASP A 70 7.68 8.48 2.96
C ASP A 70 7.88 7.29 2.00
N ALA A 71 7.01 6.27 2.07
CA ALA A 71 7.05 5.13 1.16
C ALA A 71 6.78 5.55 -0.30
N ILE A 72 5.88 6.50 -0.53
CA ILE A 72 5.61 7.05 -1.86
C ILE A 72 6.82 7.84 -2.36
N GLU A 73 7.41 8.69 -1.53
CA GLU A 73 8.61 9.45 -1.88
C GLU A 73 9.78 8.51 -2.21
N TYR A 74 9.95 7.43 -1.45
CA TYR A 74 10.94 6.40 -1.74
C TYR A 74 10.69 5.75 -3.11
N ALA A 75 9.45 5.34 -3.42
CA ALA A 75 9.11 4.72 -4.70
C ALA A 75 9.31 5.67 -5.91
N LEU A 76 9.15 6.98 -5.69
CA LEU A 76 9.31 8.01 -6.72
C LEU A 76 10.76 8.48 -6.90
N SER A 77 11.59 8.39 -5.85
CA SER A 77 12.98 8.85 -5.87
C SER A 77 13.99 7.83 -6.41
N THR A 78 13.54 6.64 -6.80
CA THR A 78 14.43 5.61 -7.35
C THR A 78 15.08 6.04 -8.68
N PRO A 79 16.35 5.70 -8.94
CA PRO A 79 17.01 6.02 -10.20
C PRO A 79 16.27 5.48 -11.44
N PRO A 80 16.46 6.05 -12.65
CA PRO A 80 15.73 5.64 -13.86
C PRO A 80 15.88 4.16 -14.28
N HIS A 81 16.91 3.48 -13.80
CA HIS A 81 17.15 2.06 -14.06
C HIS A 81 16.61 1.13 -12.95
N VAL A 82 15.93 1.70 -11.94
CA VAL A 82 15.35 0.98 -10.80
C VAL A 82 13.84 1.17 -10.83
N GLN A 83 13.11 0.05 -10.89
CA GLN A 83 11.65 0.04 -10.84
C GLN A 83 11.17 -0.67 -9.58
N VAL A 84 10.50 0.09 -8.71
CA VAL A 84 9.77 -0.46 -7.56
C VAL A 84 8.38 -0.86 -8.04
N HIS A 85 8.13 -2.16 -8.11
CA HIS A 85 6.83 -2.69 -8.53
C HIS A 85 5.80 -2.56 -7.40
N GLU A 86 6.18 -2.94 -6.18
CA GLU A 86 5.31 -2.90 -5.02
C GLU A 86 6.09 -2.61 -3.73
N ILE A 87 5.47 -1.85 -2.83
CA ILE A 87 5.88 -1.70 -1.44
C ILE A 87 4.74 -2.20 -0.55
N MET A 88 5.00 -3.28 0.18
CA MET A 88 4.17 -3.69 1.31
C MET A 88 4.80 -3.20 2.60
N ILE A 89 4.08 -2.39 3.37
CA ILE A 89 4.55 -1.82 4.63
C ILE A 89 3.61 -2.22 5.77
N TRP A 90 4.18 -2.70 6.86
CA TRP A 90 3.44 -3.22 8.01
C TRP A 90 3.98 -2.63 9.31
N PRO A 91 3.11 -2.35 10.30
CA PRO A 91 3.57 -1.95 11.60
C PRO A 91 4.28 -3.12 12.29
N THR A 92 5.37 -2.82 12.98
CA THR A 92 6.14 -3.82 13.72
C THR A 92 5.26 -4.50 14.76
N GLY A 93 5.36 -5.83 14.87
CA GLY A 93 4.51 -6.64 15.76
C GLY A 93 3.19 -7.11 15.15
N ALA A 94 2.85 -6.71 13.92
CA ALA A 94 1.65 -7.17 13.23
C ALA A 94 1.74 -8.61 12.67
N LEU A 95 2.95 -9.15 12.48
CA LEU A 95 3.19 -10.48 11.87
C LEU A 95 3.68 -11.53 12.88
N SER A 96 3.72 -11.19 14.18
CA SER A 96 4.12 -12.12 15.25
C SER A 96 2.88 -12.60 16.01
N SER A 97 2.20 -13.60 15.47
CA SER A 97 1.18 -14.39 16.17
C SER A 97 1.30 -15.85 15.78
#